data_AF-A0A4P5UMX4-F1
#
_entry.id   AF-A0A4P5UMX4-F1
#
_cell.length_a   1.000
_cell.length_b   1.000
_cell.length_c   1.000
_cell.angle_alpha   90.00
_cell.angle_beta   90.00
_cell.angle_gamma   90.00
#
_symmetry.space_group_name_H-M   'P 1'
#
loop_
_entity.id
_entity.type
_entity.pdbx_description
1 polymer ?
#
loop_
_entity_poly.entity_id
_entity_poly.type
_entity_poly.pdbx_seq_one_letter_code
_entity_poly.pdbx_strand_id
1 'polypeptide(L)'
;MSEDDSSNNWVPKPGGGWVRRGDYKKSGDWVEKPGGGWVRSSPTIYDELKGIAIEQQESVSEPETSKSVLQQNIDILKAQGENGENLVAWYLKAIEKYPELKEVLIVQRPEGKIGAFSRSKFSKKNTSGRHEIFLDLTPGSEQRYLEDFSHRQESIRLIAERLRIPPEALSPRIFQVWILLHELGHALDHIHTKMDGKEKIKARADEMKTLPIGDGRIEDLRRPEVKAELLKHENLFEDLTKKYKSVIRDFEGGIIDDYDDVIRLQEREYKSLPSEVYADDFATSIMLSTKFDPNRTT
;
A
#
# COMPACT_ATOMS: atom_id res chain seq x y z
N MET A 1 -11.24 -3.64 -30.20
CA MET A 1 -10.83 -5.02 -29.85
C MET A 1 -9.48 -5.25 -30.47
N SER A 2 -8.41 -5.06 -29.71
CA SER A 2 -7.05 -5.40 -30.10
C SER A 2 -6.67 -6.64 -29.30
N GLU A 3 -6.36 -7.71 -30.02
CA GLU A 3 -6.01 -9.02 -29.46
C GLU A 3 -4.69 -8.96 -28.70
N ASP A 4 -4.71 -9.63 -27.56
CA ASP A 4 -3.67 -9.70 -26.54
C ASP A 4 -2.66 -10.79 -26.95
N ASP A 5 -1.52 -10.42 -27.51
CA ASP A 5 -0.49 -11.35 -28.02
C ASP A 5 0.39 -11.94 -26.89
N SER A 6 -0.25 -12.40 -25.82
CA SER A 6 0.39 -13.08 -24.69
C SER A 6 0.65 -14.57 -24.95
N SER A 7 0.34 -15.06 -26.16
CA SER A 7 0.36 -16.48 -26.53
C SER A 7 1.75 -17.03 -26.87
N ASN A 8 2.78 -16.19 -27.09
CA ASN A 8 4.05 -16.63 -27.68
C ASN A 8 5.19 -16.96 -26.69
N ASN A 9 4.92 -16.95 -25.38
CA ASN A 9 5.96 -17.13 -24.36
C ASN A 9 6.16 -18.58 -23.90
N TRP A 10 5.50 -19.57 -24.49
CA TRP A 10 5.71 -20.99 -24.13
C TRP A 10 6.45 -21.73 -25.25
N VAL A 11 7.54 -22.42 -24.90
CA VAL A 11 8.31 -23.26 -25.83
C VAL A 11 8.19 -24.74 -25.45
N PRO A 12 8.01 -25.63 -26.44
CA PRO A 12 7.88 -27.06 -26.19
C PRO A 12 9.23 -27.65 -25.76
N LYS A 13 9.20 -28.51 -24.75
CA LYS A 13 10.37 -29.21 -24.22
C LYS A 13 10.60 -30.54 -24.97
N PRO A 14 11.85 -30.91 -25.30
CA PRO A 14 12.16 -32.27 -25.75
C PRO A 14 11.84 -33.30 -24.65
N GLY A 15 10.94 -34.24 -24.94
CA GLY A 15 10.42 -35.23 -23.97
C GLY A 15 9.03 -34.91 -23.39
N GLY A 16 8.38 -33.84 -23.85
CA GLY A 16 7.01 -33.48 -23.49
C GLY A 16 6.92 -32.35 -22.45
N GLY A 17 5.89 -31.51 -22.60
CA GLY A 17 5.62 -30.33 -21.74
C GLY A 17 6.02 -28.99 -22.38
N TRP A 18 5.69 -27.90 -21.68
CA TRP A 18 5.94 -26.52 -22.12
C TRP A 18 6.63 -25.73 -21.00
N VAL A 19 7.54 -24.82 -21.37
CA VAL A 19 8.20 -23.91 -20.42
C VAL A 19 8.17 -22.47 -20.93
N ARG A 20 8.23 -21.49 -20.02
CA ARG A 20 8.06 -20.07 -20.34
C ARG A 20 9.41 -19.44 -20.74
N ARG A 21 9.48 -18.71 -21.87
CA ARG A 21 10.68 -17.96 -22.31
C ARG A 21 11.12 -16.96 -21.24
N GLY A 22 12.40 -16.94 -20.91
CA GLY A 22 13.01 -16.01 -19.95
C GLY A 22 13.27 -16.59 -18.55
N ASP A 23 12.74 -17.78 -18.23
CA ASP A 23 13.19 -18.57 -17.09
C ASP A 23 14.40 -19.41 -17.55
N TYR A 24 15.64 -18.90 -17.40
CA TYR A 24 16.87 -19.69 -17.56
C TYR A 24 16.97 -20.75 -16.45
N LYS A 25 16.08 -21.75 -16.48
CA LYS A 25 16.02 -22.82 -15.50
C LYS A 25 16.42 -24.12 -16.17
N LYS A 26 17.55 -24.65 -15.70
CA LYS A 26 17.97 -26.03 -15.94
C LYS A 26 16.78 -26.96 -15.68
N SER A 27 16.31 -27.64 -16.72
CA SER A 27 15.21 -28.60 -16.63
C SER A 27 15.76 -29.98 -16.95
N GLY A 28 16.30 -30.66 -15.94
CA GLY A 28 17.04 -31.91 -16.12
C GLY A 28 18.39 -31.67 -16.81
N ASP A 29 18.70 -32.48 -17.82
CA ASP A 29 19.95 -32.40 -18.60
C ASP A 29 19.87 -31.43 -19.79
N TRP A 30 19.03 -30.39 -19.76
CA TRP A 30 18.83 -29.50 -20.90
C TRP A 30 18.86 -28.02 -20.52
N VAL A 31 19.51 -27.23 -21.36
CA VAL A 31 19.69 -25.77 -21.23
C VAL A 31 19.20 -25.10 -22.50
N GLU A 32 18.43 -24.03 -22.37
CA GLU A 32 17.97 -23.22 -23.50
C GLU A 32 19.06 -22.23 -23.91
N LYS A 33 19.32 -22.12 -25.22
CA LYS A 33 20.29 -21.18 -25.78
C LYS A 33 19.73 -19.75 -25.84
N PRO A 34 20.57 -18.72 -25.66
CA PRO A 34 20.24 -17.37 -26.10
C PRO A 34 19.88 -17.39 -27.60
N GLY A 35 18.68 -16.92 -27.95
CA GLY A 35 18.17 -16.96 -29.34
C GLY A 35 17.27 -18.16 -29.69
N GLY A 36 17.04 -19.09 -28.75
CA GLY A 36 16.10 -20.20 -28.88
C GLY A 36 16.76 -21.55 -29.21
N GLY A 37 16.12 -22.64 -28.76
CA GLY A 37 16.58 -24.03 -28.94
C GLY A 37 17.25 -24.63 -27.69
N TRP A 38 17.24 -25.97 -27.60
CA TRP A 38 17.71 -26.71 -26.43
C TRP A 38 19.01 -27.47 -26.72
N VAL A 39 19.94 -27.45 -25.76
CA VAL A 39 21.16 -28.28 -25.78
C VAL A 39 21.29 -29.10 -24.51
N ARG A 40 21.88 -30.29 -24.64
CA ARG A 40 22.09 -31.19 -23.52
C ARG A 40 23.18 -30.63 -22.61
N SER A 41 22.91 -30.51 -21.32
CA SER A 41 23.81 -29.91 -20.33
C SER A 41 25.04 -30.80 -20.13
N SER A 42 26.14 -30.51 -20.81
CA SER A 42 27.45 -30.82 -20.26
C SER A 42 27.83 -29.71 -19.26
N PRO A 43 28.64 -30.01 -18.24
CA PRO A 43 29.13 -29.01 -17.29
C PRO A 43 29.78 -27.80 -17.99
N THR A 44 30.53 -28.06 -19.07
CA THR A 44 31.23 -27.05 -19.87
C THR A 44 30.31 -26.08 -20.60
N ILE A 45 29.23 -26.58 -21.22
CA ILE A 45 28.32 -25.73 -22.02
C ILE A 45 27.50 -24.79 -21.13
N TYR A 46 27.15 -25.24 -19.91
CA TYR A 46 26.40 -24.38 -18.97
C TYR A 46 27.24 -23.19 -18.50
N ASP A 47 28.52 -23.42 -18.18
CA ASP A 47 29.41 -22.36 -17.73
C ASP A 47 29.79 -21.38 -18.86
N GLU A 48 29.98 -21.87 -20.09
CA GLU A 48 30.21 -21.03 -21.27
C GLU A 48 29.00 -20.14 -21.61
N LEU A 49 27.77 -20.70 -21.60
CA LEU A 49 26.55 -19.92 -21.85
C LEU A 49 26.29 -18.88 -20.74
N LYS A 50 26.67 -19.20 -19.51
CA LYS A 50 26.59 -18.27 -18.38
C LYS A 50 27.60 -17.14 -18.51
N GLY A 51 28.81 -17.42 -19.01
CA GLY A 51 29.82 -16.41 -19.34
C GLY A 51 29.34 -15.42 -20.41
N ILE A 52 28.74 -15.92 -21.50
CA ILE A 52 28.21 -15.08 -22.59
C ILE A 52 27.05 -14.19 -22.11
N ALA A 53 26.19 -14.69 -21.22
CA ALA A 53 25.11 -13.89 -20.63
C ALA A 53 25.62 -12.79 -19.68
N ILE A 54 26.76 -13.01 -19.02
CA ILE A 54 27.42 -12.02 -18.14
C ILE A 54 28.12 -10.95 -18.99
N GLU A 55 28.84 -11.32 -20.05
CA GLU A 55 29.50 -10.35 -20.95
C GLU A 55 28.49 -9.48 -21.73
N GLN A 56 27.28 -9.99 -22.03
CA GLN A 56 26.19 -9.17 -22.60
C GLN A 56 25.49 -8.28 -21.57
N GLN A 57 25.64 -8.53 -20.27
CA GLN A 57 25.18 -7.61 -19.21
C GLN A 57 26.20 -6.50 -18.92
N GLU A 58 27.50 -6.71 -19.16
CA GLU A 58 28.56 -5.74 -18.84
C GLU A 58 28.87 -4.72 -19.96
N SER A 59 28.19 -4.80 -21.12
CA SER A 59 28.39 -3.84 -22.24
C SER A 59 27.17 -2.96 -22.56
N VAL A 60 26.26 -2.77 -21.60
CA VAL A 60 25.25 -1.71 -21.70
C VAL A 60 25.87 -0.40 -21.19
N SER A 61 26.32 0.41 -22.15
CA SER A 61 26.57 1.85 -22.02
C SER A 61 25.70 2.51 -20.94
N GLU A 62 26.33 3.21 -19.99
CA GLU A 62 25.65 4.01 -18.95
C GLU A 62 24.51 4.85 -19.56
N PRO A 63 23.24 4.59 -19.21
CA PRO A 63 22.17 5.44 -19.67
C PRO A 63 22.18 6.75 -18.88
N GLU A 64 21.95 7.84 -19.61
CA GLU A 64 21.73 9.22 -19.17
C GLU A 64 21.27 9.33 -17.70
N THR A 65 22.12 9.97 -16.88
CA THR A 65 21.88 10.40 -15.48
C THR A 65 20.53 9.99 -14.88
N SER A 66 20.43 8.75 -14.40
CA SER A 66 19.27 8.26 -13.65
C SER A 66 18.95 9.23 -12.50
N LYS A 67 17.81 9.92 -12.57
CA LYS A 67 17.34 10.83 -11.50
C LYS A 67 17.34 10.08 -10.17
N SER A 68 17.78 10.72 -9.08
CA SER A 68 17.68 10.12 -7.74
C SER A 68 16.21 9.83 -7.39
N VAL A 69 15.96 8.82 -6.55
CA VAL A 69 14.58 8.47 -6.12
C VAL A 69 13.88 9.67 -5.48
N LEU A 70 14.61 10.44 -4.67
CA LEU A 70 14.11 11.69 -4.10
C LEU A 70 13.58 12.64 -5.19
N GLN A 71 14.36 12.86 -6.26
CA GLN A 71 13.92 13.74 -7.35
C GLN A 71 12.73 13.15 -8.10
N GLN A 72 12.70 11.83 -8.34
CA GLN A 72 11.54 11.17 -8.96
C GLN A 72 10.26 11.36 -8.13
N ASN A 73 10.37 11.21 -6.80
CA ASN A 73 9.24 11.42 -5.88
C ASN A 73 8.79 12.88 -5.84
N ILE A 74 9.72 13.85 -5.90
CA ILE A 74 9.36 15.26 -5.99
C ILE A 74 8.63 15.53 -7.31
N ASP A 75 9.15 15.01 -8.42
CA ASP A 75 8.54 15.22 -9.75
C ASP A 75 7.12 14.65 -9.83
N ILE A 76 6.87 13.44 -9.30
CA ILE A 76 5.54 12.81 -9.32
C ILE A 76 4.54 13.55 -8.42
N LEU A 77 4.98 14.06 -7.26
CA LEU A 77 4.11 14.84 -6.38
C LEU A 77 3.79 16.22 -7.00
N LYS A 78 4.79 16.92 -7.56
CA LYS A 78 4.59 18.22 -8.22
C LYS A 78 3.66 18.15 -9.43
N ALA A 79 3.54 16.99 -10.08
CA ALA A 79 2.62 16.80 -11.20
C ALA A 79 1.14 17.07 -10.83
N GLN A 80 0.81 17.15 -9.53
CA GLN A 80 -0.51 17.52 -9.04
C GLN A 80 -0.80 19.05 -9.02
N GLY A 81 0.12 19.90 -9.49
CA GLY A 81 -0.05 21.35 -9.45
C GLY A 81 0.12 21.93 -8.04
N GLU A 82 -0.71 22.91 -7.67
CA GLU A 82 -0.61 23.62 -6.37
C GLU A 82 -0.67 22.65 -5.17
N ASN A 83 -1.60 21.68 -5.21
CA ASN A 83 -1.68 20.66 -4.16
C ASN A 83 -0.42 19.78 -4.09
N GLY A 84 0.24 19.57 -5.22
CA GLY A 84 1.50 18.84 -5.32
C GLY A 84 2.65 19.52 -4.56
N GLU A 85 2.72 20.85 -4.59
CA GLU A 85 3.71 21.60 -3.81
C GLU A 85 3.50 21.41 -2.29
N ASN A 86 2.24 21.37 -1.84
CA ASN A 86 1.91 21.05 -0.45
C ASN A 86 2.34 19.61 -0.08
N LEU A 87 2.06 18.61 -0.93
CA LEU A 87 2.52 17.23 -0.71
C LEU A 87 4.06 17.14 -0.64
N VAL A 88 4.77 17.84 -1.52
CA VAL A 88 6.24 17.90 -1.49
C VAL A 88 6.75 18.51 -0.19
N ALA A 89 6.15 19.62 0.26
CA ALA A 89 6.57 20.27 1.50
C ALA A 89 6.47 19.31 2.70
N TRP A 90 5.39 18.53 2.79
CA TRP A 90 5.22 17.53 3.84
C TRP A 90 6.13 16.31 3.69
N TYR A 91 6.35 15.85 2.45
CA TYR A 91 7.29 14.77 2.17
C TYR A 91 8.73 15.15 2.59
N LEU A 92 9.17 16.36 2.26
CA LEU A 92 10.50 16.85 2.63
C LEU A 92 10.67 17.00 4.14
N LYS A 93 9.63 17.46 4.87
CA LYS A 93 9.64 17.48 6.34
C LYS A 93 9.78 16.08 6.94
N ALA A 94 9.09 15.09 6.36
CA ALA A 94 9.22 13.70 6.79
C ALA A 94 10.66 13.19 6.59
N ILE A 95 11.29 13.50 5.45
CA ILE A 95 12.68 13.15 5.15
C ILE A 95 13.67 13.87 6.07
N GLU A 96 13.44 15.14 6.39
CA GLU A 96 14.29 15.90 7.31
C GLU A 96 14.41 15.19 8.66
N LYS A 97 13.29 14.66 9.17
CA LYS A 97 13.25 13.90 10.42
C LYS A 97 13.69 12.45 10.26
N TYR A 98 13.43 11.82 9.12
CA TYR A 98 13.73 10.41 8.81
C TYR A 98 14.37 10.25 7.42
N PRO A 99 15.70 10.48 7.30
CA PRO A 99 16.39 10.54 6.01
C PRO A 99 16.30 9.28 5.14
N GLU A 100 16.05 8.11 5.73
CA GLU A 100 15.86 6.83 5.02
C GLU A 100 14.64 6.84 4.09
N LEU A 101 13.65 7.71 4.34
CA LEU A 101 12.46 7.85 3.51
C LEU A 101 12.75 8.37 2.10
N LYS A 102 13.94 8.92 1.85
CA LYS A 102 14.39 9.32 0.51
C LYS A 102 14.52 8.16 -0.47
N GLU A 103 14.65 6.93 0.03
CA GLU A 103 14.82 5.71 -0.77
C GLU A 103 13.50 4.96 -1.03
N VAL A 104 12.40 5.41 -0.41
CA VAL A 104 11.04 4.90 -0.61
C VAL A 104 10.51 5.45 -1.93
N LEU A 105 9.99 4.61 -2.81
CA LEU A 105 9.44 5.01 -4.11
C LEU A 105 7.97 5.37 -4.00
N ILE A 106 7.59 6.58 -4.42
CA ILE A 106 6.18 6.97 -4.55
C ILE A 106 5.70 6.60 -5.95
N VAL A 107 4.57 5.89 -6.00
CA VAL A 107 3.99 5.35 -7.23
C VAL A 107 2.56 5.81 -7.37
N GLN A 108 2.20 6.32 -8.55
CA GLN A 108 0.82 6.62 -8.90
C GLN A 108 -0.01 5.33 -8.91
N ARG A 109 -1.16 5.32 -8.23
CA ARG A 109 -2.14 4.24 -8.35
C ARG A 109 -2.74 4.20 -9.76
N PRO A 110 -3.06 3.01 -10.28
CA PRO A 110 -3.84 2.90 -11.51
C PRO A 110 -5.13 3.71 -11.43
N GLU A 111 -5.51 4.32 -12.55
CA GLU A 111 -6.70 5.15 -12.66
C GLU A 111 -7.97 4.38 -12.21
N GLY A 112 -8.86 5.07 -11.50
CA GLY A 112 -10.08 4.48 -10.93
C GLY A 112 -9.87 3.72 -9.61
N LYS A 113 -8.68 3.72 -9.03
CA LYS A 113 -8.43 3.21 -7.67
C LYS A 113 -8.18 4.36 -6.69
N ILE A 114 -9.10 4.54 -5.75
CA ILE A 114 -9.02 5.53 -4.67
C ILE A 114 -8.22 4.97 -3.48
N GLY A 115 -7.65 5.86 -2.67
CA GLY A 115 -6.95 5.55 -1.43
C GLY A 115 -5.45 5.32 -1.60
N ALA A 116 -4.82 4.77 -0.58
CA ALA A 116 -3.38 4.50 -0.59
C ALA A 116 -3.03 3.13 -0.02
N PHE A 117 -1.81 2.67 -0.28
CA PHE A 117 -1.20 1.57 0.46
C PHE A 117 0.31 1.56 0.28
N SER A 118 1.01 0.99 1.24
CA SER A 118 2.45 0.75 1.18
C SER A 118 2.75 -0.71 0.83
N ARG A 119 3.92 -0.93 0.22
CA ARG A 119 4.43 -2.26 -0.12
C ARG A 119 5.90 -2.39 0.25
N SER A 120 6.19 -3.40 1.06
CA SER A 120 7.56 -3.76 1.38
C SER A 120 8.37 -4.19 0.15
N LYS A 121 9.66 -3.84 0.11
CA LYS A 121 10.62 -4.36 -0.86
C LYS A 121 10.74 -5.89 -0.84
N PHE A 122 10.41 -6.53 0.28
CA PHE A 122 10.44 -7.98 0.44
C PHE A 122 9.17 -8.68 -0.04
N SER A 123 8.16 -7.93 -0.52
CA SER A 123 6.94 -8.49 -1.07
C SER A 123 7.21 -9.19 -2.39
N LYS A 124 6.66 -10.39 -2.60
CA LYS A 124 6.76 -11.12 -3.88
C LYS A 124 6.21 -10.34 -5.08
N LYS A 125 5.32 -9.37 -4.84
CA LYS A 125 4.71 -8.52 -5.88
C LYS A 125 5.52 -7.25 -6.17
N ASN A 126 6.60 -7.02 -5.43
CA ASN A 126 7.46 -5.86 -5.60
C ASN A 126 8.60 -6.21 -6.57
N THR A 127 8.71 -5.45 -7.66
CA THR A 127 9.76 -5.63 -8.67
C THR A 127 10.76 -4.48 -8.70
N SER A 128 10.53 -3.40 -7.94
CA SER A 128 11.42 -2.23 -7.90
C SER A 128 12.63 -2.43 -6.99
N GLY A 129 12.58 -3.42 -6.09
CA GLY A 129 13.61 -3.64 -5.07
C GLY A 129 13.62 -2.59 -3.95
N ARG A 130 12.62 -1.70 -3.92
CA ARG A 130 12.48 -0.59 -2.96
C ARG A 130 11.16 -0.71 -2.20
N HIS A 131 11.06 -0.06 -1.03
CA HIS A 131 9.73 0.10 -0.42
C HIS A 131 8.93 1.06 -1.30
N GLU A 132 7.67 0.72 -1.57
CA GLU A 132 6.80 1.49 -2.47
C GLU A 132 5.62 2.03 -1.68
N ILE A 133 5.20 3.25 -1.99
CA ILE A 133 3.95 3.83 -1.52
C ILE A 133 3.11 4.15 -2.75
N PHE A 134 1.88 3.65 -2.75
CA PHE A 134 0.93 3.84 -3.84
C PHE A 134 -0.10 4.87 -3.42
N LEU A 135 -0.17 6.00 -4.12
CA LEU A 135 -1.11 7.08 -3.86
C LEU A 135 -1.96 7.37 -5.10
N ASP A 136 -3.23 7.72 -4.90
CA ASP A 136 -3.96 8.41 -5.97
C ASP A 136 -3.42 9.83 -6.08
N LEU A 137 -2.54 10.05 -7.08
CA LEU A 137 -2.02 11.36 -7.44
C LEU A 137 -2.62 11.86 -8.78
N THR A 138 -3.80 11.40 -9.19
CA THR A 138 -4.48 12.01 -10.34
C THR A 138 -4.82 13.48 -10.05
N PRO A 139 -4.72 14.42 -11.03
CA PRO A 139 -5.10 15.81 -10.78
C PRO A 139 -6.53 15.94 -10.27
N GLY A 140 -6.75 16.64 -9.15
CA GLY A 140 -8.05 16.73 -8.49
C GLY A 140 -8.45 15.49 -7.69
N SER A 141 -7.55 14.51 -7.51
CA SER A 141 -7.76 13.31 -6.68
C SER A 141 -8.15 13.66 -5.25
N GLU A 142 -7.77 14.82 -4.74
CA GLU A 142 -8.14 15.25 -3.41
C GLU A 142 -9.67 15.37 -3.26
N GLN A 143 -10.38 15.73 -4.33
CA GLN A 143 -11.85 15.77 -4.32
C GLN A 143 -12.47 14.37 -4.29
N ARG A 144 -11.77 13.35 -4.76
CA ARG A 144 -12.25 11.96 -4.67
C ARG A 144 -12.23 11.46 -3.23
N TYR A 145 -11.42 12.05 -2.36
CA TYR A 145 -11.50 11.76 -0.93
C TYR A 145 -12.77 12.30 -0.28
N LEU A 146 -13.54 13.19 -0.90
CA LEU A 146 -14.85 13.58 -0.36
C LEU A 146 -15.79 12.38 -0.20
N GLU A 147 -15.66 11.36 -1.03
CA GLU A 147 -16.39 10.10 -0.87
C GLU A 147 -16.00 9.41 0.45
N ASP A 148 -14.71 9.36 0.77
CA ASP A 148 -14.21 8.82 2.06
C ASP A 148 -14.75 9.62 3.26
N PHE A 149 -14.98 10.92 3.13
CA PHE A 149 -15.61 11.71 4.21
C PHE A 149 -17.05 11.26 4.51
N SER A 150 -17.77 10.76 3.51
CA SER A 150 -19.10 10.20 3.70
C SER A 150 -19.09 8.74 4.14
N HIS A 151 -18.06 7.98 3.72
CA HIS A 151 -17.99 6.53 3.92
C HIS A 151 -17.06 6.07 5.04
N ARG A 152 -16.31 6.98 5.68
CA ARG A 152 -15.37 6.66 6.75
C ARG A 152 -15.41 7.69 7.88
N GLN A 153 -16.62 8.06 8.27
CA GLN A 153 -16.86 9.18 9.21
C GLN A 153 -16.11 9.00 10.53
N GLU A 154 -16.05 7.79 11.07
CA GLU A 154 -15.35 7.53 12.33
C GLU A 154 -13.83 7.63 12.14
N SER A 155 -13.30 7.12 11.02
CA SER A 155 -11.89 7.29 10.66
C SER A 155 -11.49 8.77 10.51
N ILE A 156 -12.31 9.57 9.84
CA ILE A 156 -12.13 11.01 9.67
C ILE A 156 -12.16 11.73 11.02
N ARG A 157 -13.12 11.39 11.88
CA ARG A 157 -13.24 11.95 13.24
C ARG A 157 -11.97 11.67 14.07
N LEU A 158 -11.49 10.43 14.06
CA LEU A 158 -10.29 10.02 14.79
C LEU A 158 -9.02 10.71 14.28
N ILE A 159 -8.91 10.93 12.97
CA ILE A 159 -7.79 11.67 12.37
C ILE A 159 -7.83 13.14 12.80
N ALA A 160 -9.00 13.78 12.75
CA ALA A 160 -9.16 15.16 13.21
C ALA A 160 -8.81 15.31 14.70
N GLU A 161 -9.24 14.35 15.53
CA GLU A 161 -8.91 14.30 16.96
C GLU A 161 -7.39 14.20 17.18
N ARG A 162 -6.69 13.32 16.45
CA ARG A 162 -5.22 13.20 16.49
C ARG A 162 -4.52 14.49 16.07
N LEU A 163 -5.04 15.18 15.07
CA LEU A 163 -4.54 16.47 14.59
C LEU A 163 -4.97 17.66 15.46
N ARG A 164 -5.78 17.42 16.51
CA ARG A 164 -6.29 18.45 17.43
C ARG A 164 -7.05 19.56 16.71
N ILE A 165 -7.81 19.19 15.68
CA ILE A 165 -8.70 20.07 14.95
C ILE A 165 -10.14 19.57 15.02
N PRO A 166 -11.13 20.45 14.86
CA PRO A 166 -12.50 20.02 14.65
C PRO A 166 -12.62 19.15 13.39
N PRO A 167 -13.48 18.11 13.36
CA PRO A 167 -13.68 17.26 12.18
C PRO A 167 -14.02 18.05 10.91
N GLU A 168 -14.80 19.12 11.03
CA GLU A 168 -15.16 20.02 9.93
C GLU A 168 -13.99 20.83 9.36
N ALA A 169 -12.88 20.93 10.09
CA ALA A 169 -11.65 21.58 9.64
C ALA A 169 -10.70 20.63 8.90
N LEU A 170 -10.96 19.31 8.93
CA LEU A 170 -10.19 18.35 8.15
C LEU A 170 -10.63 18.45 6.68
N SER A 171 -9.89 19.20 5.86
CA SER A 171 -10.18 19.29 4.42
C SER A 171 -9.64 18.07 3.66
N PRO A 172 -10.13 17.78 2.43
CA PRO A 172 -9.58 16.70 1.62
C PRO A 172 -8.08 16.85 1.31
N ARG A 173 -7.59 18.10 1.18
CA ARG A 173 -6.16 18.40 1.04
C ARG A 173 -5.36 17.99 2.29
N ILE A 174 -5.85 18.34 3.48
CA ILE A 174 -5.21 17.94 4.75
C ILE A 174 -5.25 16.42 4.89
N PHE A 175 -6.36 15.79 4.53
CA PHE A 175 -6.52 14.34 4.57
C PHE A 175 -5.57 13.62 3.61
N GLN A 176 -5.36 14.12 2.39
CA GLN A 176 -4.40 13.52 1.45
C GLN A 176 -2.95 13.64 1.95
N VAL A 177 -2.58 14.78 2.54
CA VAL A 177 -1.27 14.92 3.21
C VAL A 177 -1.13 13.90 4.33
N TRP A 178 -2.17 13.75 5.15
CA TRP A 178 -2.17 12.80 6.24
C TRP A 178 -2.02 11.36 5.72
N ILE A 179 -2.70 10.99 4.62
CA ILE A 179 -2.57 9.68 3.97
C ILE A 179 -1.14 9.45 3.46
N LEU A 180 -0.54 10.42 2.76
CA LEU A 180 0.85 10.33 2.30
C LEU A 180 1.79 10.04 3.47
N LEU A 181 1.65 10.79 4.57
CA LEU A 181 2.49 10.63 5.75
C LEU A 181 2.21 9.30 6.47
N HIS A 182 0.96 8.86 6.54
CA HIS A 182 0.58 7.58 7.12
C HIS A 182 1.27 6.42 6.37
N GLU A 183 1.23 6.42 5.03
CA GLU A 183 1.91 5.39 4.24
C GLU A 183 3.44 5.46 4.36
N LEU A 184 4.01 6.66 4.53
CA LEU A 184 5.43 6.82 4.86
C LEU A 184 5.75 6.22 6.24
N GLY A 185 4.82 6.32 7.19
CA GLY A 185 4.90 5.64 8.48
C GLY A 185 4.97 4.12 8.32
N HIS A 186 4.09 3.53 7.51
CA HIS A 186 4.19 2.09 7.21
C HIS A 186 5.51 1.71 6.53
N ALA A 187 5.98 2.51 5.56
CA ALA A 187 7.26 2.28 4.90
C ALA A 187 8.44 2.37 5.88
N LEU A 188 8.40 3.32 6.82
CA LEU A 188 9.40 3.47 7.88
C LEU A 188 9.41 2.26 8.80
N ASP A 189 8.23 1.81 9.25
CA ASP A 189 8.11 0.58 10.03
C ASP A 189 8.75 -0.57 9.28
N HIS A 190 8.41 -0.78 8.00
CA HIS A 190 9.06 -1.82 7.18
C HIS A 190 10.60 -1.74 7.12
N ILE A 191 11.17 -0.53 7.11
CA ILE A 191 12.62 -0.32 7.11
C ILE A 191 13.22 -0.72 8.48
N HIS A 192 12.54 -0.37 9.57
CA HIS A 192 13.02 -0.59 10.93
C HIS A 192 12.80 -2.01 11.44
N THR A 193 11.65 -2.65 11.15
CA THR A 193 11.33 -3.96 11.75
C THR A 193 12.17 -5.11 11.19
N LYS A 194 12.85 -4.97 10.04
CA LYS A 194 13.67 -6.02 9.37
C LYS A 194 13.03 -7.42 9.27
N MET A 195 11.73 -7.56 9.57
CA MET A 195 11.00 -8.81 9.52
C MET A 195 10.93 -9.30 8.08
N ASP A 196 10.95 -10.61 7.91
CA ASP A 196 10.73 -11.16 6.58
C ASP A 196 9.30 -10.85 6.10
N GLY A 197 9.10 -10.87 4.78
CA GLY A 197 7.79 -10.54 4.21
C GLY A 197 6.66 -11.49 4.66
N LYS A 198 6.97 -12.75 5.02
CA LYS A 198 5.97 -13.73 5.47
C LYS A 198 5.55 -13.49 6.91
N GLU A 199 6.50 -13.18 7.79
CA GLU A 199 6.26 -12.82 9.19
C GLU A 199 5.37 -11.59 9.27
N LYS A 200 5.64 -10.56 8.46
CA LYS A 200 4.79 -9.36 8.44
C LYS A 200 3.38 -9.64 7.90
N ILE A 201 3.26 -10.47 6.87
CA ILE A 201 1.94 -10.89 6.36
C ILE A 201 1.17 -11.65 7.45
N LYS A 202 1.84 -12.56 8.18
CA LYS A 202 1.23 -13.32 9.26
C LYS A 202 0.81 -12.40 10.41
N ALA A 203 1.70 -11.52 10.86
CA ALA A 203 1.40 -10.55 11.92
C ALA A 203 0.20 -9.68 11.56
N ARG A 204 0.16 -9.18 10.32
CA ARG A 204 -0.99 -8.40 9.83
C ARG A 204 -2.27 -9.25 9.77
N ALA A 205 -2.19 -10.49 9.31
CA ALA A 205 -3.35 -11.38 9.29
C ALA A 205 -3.87 -11.71 10.70
N ASP A 206 -2.98 -11.81 11.69
CA ASP A 206 -3.36 -12.05 13.08
C ASP A 206 -3.96 -10.79 13.73
N GLU A 207 -3.45 -9.59 13.43
CA GLU A 207 -4.08 -8.31 13.80
C GLU A 207 -5.50 -8.19 13.22
N MET A 208 -5.68 -8.45 11.92
CA MET A 208 -6.99 -8.30 11.28
C MET A 208 -8.05 -9.22 11.90
N LYS A 209 -7.68 -10.37 12.46
CA LYS A 209 -8.62 -11.27 13.15
C LYS A 209 -9.16 -10.70 14.46
N THR A 210 -8.52 -9.70 15.06
CA THR A 210 -8.98 -9.10 16.33
C THR A 210 -10.12 -8.10 16.13
N LEU A 211 -10.41 -7.73 14.89
CA LEU A 211 -11.44 -6.75 14.57
C LEU A 211 -12.85 -7.29 14.88
N PRO A 212 -13.83 -6.38 15.08
CA PRO A 212 -15.23 -6.72 15.36
C PRO A 212 -15.81 -7.73 14.38
N ILE A 213 -15.61 -7.50 13.09
CA ILE A 213 -16.02 -8.38 11.99
C ILE A 213 -14.77 -8.98 11.32
N GLY A 214 -13.88 -9.58 12.11
CA GLY A 214 -12.73 -10.35 11.63
C GLY A 214 -11.92 -9.66 10.52
N ASP A 215 -11.46 -10.41 9.52
CA ASP A 215 -10.72 -9.89 8.36
C ASP A 215 -11.56 -9.02 7.40
N GLY A 216 -12.79 -8.63 7.80
CA GLY A 216 -13.68 -7.76 7.06
C GLY A 216 -13.09 -6.38 6.83
N ARG A 217 -12.93 -6.02 5.56
CA ARG A 217 -12.56 -4.67 5.13
C ARG A 217 -13.80 -3.78 5.10
N ILE A 218 -13.66 -2.51 5.44
CA ILE A 218 -14.78 -1.56 5.48
C ILE A 218 -15.53 -1.49 4.14
N GLU A 219 -14.80 -1.54 3.03
CA GLU A 219 -15.36 -1.51 1.68
C GLU A 219 -16.24 -2.73 1.42
N ASP A 220 -15.81 -3.90 1.90
CA ASP A 220 -16.57 -5.15 1.75
C ASP A 220 -17.80 -5.17 2.66
N LEU A 221 -17.67 -4.68 3.89
CA LEU A 221 -18.77 -4.61 4.86
C LEU A 221 -19.89 -3.65 4.42
N ARG A 222 -19.60 -2.66 3.58
CA ARG A 222 -20.63 -1.76 3.03
C ARG A 222 -21.41 -2.37 1.87
N ARG A 223 -21.02 -3.54 1.36
CA ARG A 223 -21.74 -4.21 0.27
C ARG A 223 -23.09 -4.75 0.77
N PRO A 224 -24.21 -4.53 0.05
CA PRO A 224 -25.54 -4.94 0.48
C PRO A 224 -25.65 -6.43 0.85
N GLU A 225 -24.97 -7.30 0.10
CA GLU A 225 -24.95 -8.74 0.32
C GLU A 225 -24.21 -9.14 1.60
N VAL A 226 -23.13 -8.45 1.96
CA VAL A 226 -22.38 -8.69 3.20
C VAL A 226 -23.18 -8.19 4.40
N LYS A 227 -23.78 -7.00 4.28
CA LYS A 227 -24.72 -6.47 5.27
C LYS A 227 -25.88 -7.44 5.51
N ALA A 228 -26.52 -7.92 4.44
CA ALA A 228 -27.64 -8.86 4.54
C ALA A 228 -27.24 -10.18 5.18
N GLU A 229 -26.02 -10.68 4.93
CA GLU A 229 -25.51 -11.89 5.58
C GLU A 229 -25.26 -11.67 7.07
N LEU A 230 -24.59 -10.58 7.45
CA LEU A 230 -24.29 -10.29 8.85
C LEU A 230 -25.55 -10.10 9.69
N LEU A 231 -26.58 -9.47 9.12
CA LEU A 231 -27.88 -9.28 9.80
C LEU A 231 -28.67 -10.58 10.02
N LYS A 232 -28.23 -11.73 9.48
CA LYS A 232 -28.81 -13.05 9.81
C LYS A 232 -28.35 -13.57 11.17
N HIS A 233 -27.29 -13.00 11.75
CA HIS A 233 -26.83 -13.37 13.09
C HIS A 233 -27.73 -12.71 14.15
N GLU A 234 -28.60 -13.52 14.77
CA GLU A 234 -29.66 -13.05 15.69
C GLU A 234 -29.15 -12.14 16.84
N ASN A 235 -27.92 -12.34 17.31
CA ASN A 235 -27.35 -11.60 18.45
C ASN A 235 -26.17 -10.70 18.07
N LEU A 236 -25.96 -10.38 16.78
CA LEU A 236 -24.79 -9.61 16.32
C LEU A 236 -24.53 -8.35 17.17
N PHE A 237 -25.57 -7.54 17.36
CA PHE A 237 -25.46 -6.25 18.06
C PHE A 237 -25.23 -6.41 19.56
N GLU A 238 -25.90 -7.37 20.21
CA GLU A 238 -25.71 -7.67 21.63
C GLU A 238 -24.31 -8.22 21.90
N ASP A 239 -23.85 -9.15 21.06
CA ASP A 239 -22.54 -9.78 21.18
C ASP A 239 -21.41 -8.75 21.04
N LEU A 240 -21.52 -7.85 20.04
CA LEU A 240 -20.57 -6.75 19.85
C LEU A 240 -20.63 -5.74 21.00
N THR A 241 -21.83 -5.35 21.45
CA THR A 241 -22.01 -4.44 22.59
C THR A 241 -21.33 -4.99 23.84
N LYS A 242 -21.53 -6.27 24.14
CA LYS A 242 -20.94 -6.93 25.30
C LYS A 242 -19.41 -7.01 25.19
N LYS A 243 -18.90 -7.36 24.01
CA LYS A 243 -17.45 -7.53 23.76
C LYS A 243 -16.71 -6.20 23.79
N TYR A 244 -17.28 -5.14 23.23
CA TYR A 244 -16.62 -3.84 23.03
C TYR A 244 -17.12 -2.71 23.94
N LYS A 245 -17.86 -3.05 25.02
CA LYS A 245 -18.45 -2.10 26.00
C LYS A 245 -17.49 -1.02 26.51
N SER A 246 -16.21 -1.33 26.63
CA SER A 246 -15.19 -0.38 27.10
C SER A 246 -14.86 0.70 26.06
N VAL A 247 -15.03 0.42 24.78
CA VAL A 247 -14.67 1.28 23.66
C VAL A 247 -15.85 2.11 23.16
N ILE A 248 -17.06 1.53 23.10
CA ILE A 248 -18.26 2.19 22.54
C ILE A 248 -18.95 3.18 23.51
N ARG A 249 -18.25 3.75 24.49
CA ARG A 249 -18.86 4.61 25.51
C ARG A 249 -19.45 5.91 24.96
N ASP A 250 -18.94 6.34 23.81
CA ASP A 250 -19.36 7.51 23.05
C ASP A 250 -20.45 7.20 22.02
N PHE A 251 -20.89 5.94 21.91
CA PHE A 251 -22.06 5.57 21.11
C PHE A 251 -23.32 5.94 21.89
N GLU A 252 -24.43 6.16 21.19
CA GLU A 252 -25.69 6.52 21.84
C GLU A 252 -26.12 5.38 22.78
N GLY A 253 -26.33 5.71 24.06
CA GLY A 253 -26.65 4.71 25.09
C GLY A 253 -25.51 3.73 25.44
N GLY A 254 -24.33 3.86 24.83
CA GLY A 254 -23.21 2.93 25.02
C GLY A 254 -23.50 1.53 24.48
N ILE A 255 -24.30 1.44 23.42
CA ILE A 255 -24.71 0.20 22.76
C ILE A 255 -24.43 0.29 21.26
N ILE A 256 -24.43 -0.86 20.60
CA ILE A 256 -24.50 -0.99 19.14
C ILE A 256 -25.92 -1.44 18.87
N ASP A 257 -26.71 -0.64 18.16
CA ASP A 257 -28.12 -0.91 17.90
C ASP A 257 -28.46 -1.04 16.41
N ASP A 258 -27.55 -0.62 15.54
CA ASP A 258 -27.70 -0.74 14.10
C ASP A 258 -26.40 -1.17 13.38
N TYR A 259 -26.52 -1.31 12.06
CA TYR A 259 -25.40 -1.73 11.23
C TYR A 259 -24.36 -0.61 11.02
N ASP A 260 -24.75 0.65 11.07
CA ASP A 260 -23.82 1.76 10.90
C ASP A 260 -22.90 1.87 12.12
N ASP A 261 -23.40 1.57 13.32
CA ASP A 261 -22.58 1.40 14.52
C ASP A 261 -21.60 0.23 14.43
N VAL A 262 -21.98 -0.88 13.78
CA VAL A 262 -21.02 -1.96 13.48
C VAL A 262 -19.90 -1.45 12.59
N ILE A 263 -20.21 -0.65 11.56
CA ILE A 263 -19.18 -0.07 10.69
C ILE A 263 -18.30 0.92 11.45
N ARG A 264 -18.88 1.80 12.27
CA ARG A 264 -18.13 2.75 13.11
C ARG A 264 -17.19 2.03 14.07
N LEU A 265 -17.67 0.97 14.73
CA LEU A 265 -16.83 0.16 15.60
C LEU A 265 -15.69 -0.50 14.80
N GLN A 266 -15.97 -1.06 13.62
CA GLN A 266 -14.94 -1.66 12.76
C GLN A 266 -13.86 -0.63 12.37
N GLU A 267 -14.25 0.57 11.97
CA GLU A 267 -13.30 1.65 11.62
C GLU A 267 -12.42 2.03 12.80
N ARG A 268 -13.02 2.19 13.99
CA ARG A 268 -12.29 2.54 15.21
C ARG A 268 -11.29 1.46 15.62
N GLU A 269 -11.73 0.21 15.65
CA GLU A 269 -10.87 -0.90 16.03
C GLU A 269 -9.77 -1.14 15.00
N TYR A 270 -10.06 -0.94 13.71
CA TYR A 270 -9.05 -0.93 12.65
C TYR A 270 -7.96 0.13 12.92
N LYS A 271 -8.36 1.36 13.28
CA LYS A 271 -7.42 2.44 13.66
C LYS A 271 -6.66 2.20 14.97
N SER A 272 -7.11 1.25 15.79
CA SER A 272 -6.43 0.85 17.01
C SER A 272 -5.38 -0.25 16.81
N LEU A 273 -5.32 -0.87 15.62
CA LEU A 273 -4.36 -1.93 15.34
C LEU A 273 -2.91 -1.40 15.46
N PRO A 274 -1.97 -2.15 16.06
CA PRO A 274 -0.62 -1.66 16.31
C PRO A 274 0.10 -1.12 15.07
N SER A 275 -0.04 -1.81 13.93
CA SER A 275 0.54 -1.35 12.66
C SER A 275 -0.07 -0.05 12.13
N GLU A 276 -1.36 0.20 12.38
CA GLU A 276 -2.06 1.44 12.00
C GLU A 276 -1.71 2.56 12.98
N VAL A 277 -1.67 2.28 14.29
CA VAL A 277 -1.27 3.25 15.33
C VAL A 277 0.13 3.79 15.07
N TYR A 278 1.10 2.95 14.70
CA TYR A 278 2.45 3.41 14.35
C TYR A 278 2.42 4.42 13.19
N ALA A 279 1.68 4.11 12.12
CA ALA A 279 1.58 4.97 10.95
C ALA A 279 0.84 6.29 11.25
N ASP A 280 -0.25 6.21 12.01
CA ASP A 280 -1.02 7.37 12.47
C ASP A 280 -0.18 8.28 13.39
N ASP A 281 0.57 7.71 14.34
CA ASP A 281 1.45 8.43 15.25
C ASP A 281 2.59 9.12 14.49
N PHE A 282 3.19 8.42 13.51
CA PHE A 282 4.18 9.01 12.62
C PHE A 282 3.61 10.24 11.90
N ALA A 283 2.48 10.07 11.20
CA ALA A 283 1.86 11.14 10.42
C ALA A 283 1.49 12.35 11.28
N THR A 284 0.85 12.08 12.42
CA THR A 284 0.48 13.09 13.42
C THR A 284 1.71 13.84 13.93
N SER A 285 2.80 13.12 14.23
CA SER A 285 4.03 13.74 14.74
C SER A 285 4.67 14.70 13.73
N ILE A 286 4.65 14.37 12.43
CA ILE A 286 5.16 15.25 11.38
C ILE A 286 4.26 16.48 11.26
N MET A 287 2.94 16.29 11.18
CA MET A 287 2.00 17.40 11.02
C MET A 287 2.06 18.38 12.19
N LEU A 288 2.01 17.88 13.43
CA LEU A 288 2.05 18.70 14.64
C LEU A 288 3.44 19.27 14.99
N SER A 289 4.52 18.73 14.41
CA SER A 289 5.87 19.30 14.63
C SER A 289 6.05 20.68 13.99
N THR A 290 5.16 21.02 13.07
CA THR A 290 5.13 22.36 12.46
C THR A 290 3.94 23.12 13.01
N LYS A 291 3.98 24.45 12.99
CA LYS A 291 2.80 25.29 13.26
C LYS A 291 1.79 25.06 12.14
N PHE A 292 1.17 23.89 12.15
CA PHE A 292 0.11 23.47 11.26
C PHE A 292 -1.05 24.44 11.48
N ASP A 293 -1.30 25.26 10.47
CA ASP A 293 -2.47 26.12 10.44
C ASP A 293 -3.46 25.48 9.46
N PRO A 294 -4.55 24.87 9.95
CA PRO A 294 -5.55 24.23 9.10
C PRO A 294 -6.23 25.23 8.15
N ASN A 295 -6.06 26.54 8.35
CA ASN A 295 -6.60 27.61 7.51
C ASN A 295 -5.59 28.18 6.50
N ARG A 296 -4.30 27.81 6.57
CA ARG A 296 -3.32 28.21 5.56
C ARG A 296 -3.32 27.21 4.43
N THR A 297 -3.98 27.59 3.34
CA THR A 297 -3.65 27.15 1.99
C THR A 297 -2.24 27.66 1.66
N THR A 298 -1.20 26.90 1.97
CA THR A 298 0.10 27.06 1.30
C THR A 298 0.15 26.21 0.07
#